data_AF-A0A3N1PUV0-F1
#
_entry.id   AF-A0A3N1PUV0-F1
#
_cell.length_a   1.000
_cell.length_b   1.000
_cell.length_c   1.000
_cell.angle_alpha   90.00
_cell.angle_beta   90.00
_cell.angle_gamma   90.00
#
_symmetry.space_group_name_H-M   'P 1'
#
loop_
_entity.id
_entity.type
_entity.pdbx_description
1 polymer ?
#
loop_
_entity_poly.entity_id
_entity_poly.type
_entity_poly.pdbx_seq_one_letter_code
_entity_poly.pdbx_strand_id
1 'polypeptide(L)'
;MAVIHHTTMQPTKLELLAAWLPTRAWYAGGAGEPRPAKAGGFRLDDPAGEVGIEFMAVTDGTGPDAVAHLVPMTYRGAPLEGAEHALIGTSEHGVLGTRWIYDGAHDPVLVAQLYALLAGRAGAQHQSLDDTTDPTVSASLAAAGTGAELVRVVEGPDHTDVEVRETGADAPLTLRLRRVLRPGADDAPARGRVTAGWRRPDGTTARGTFTVALAGQA
;
A
#
# COMPACT_ATOMS: atom_id res chain seq x y z
N MET A 1 11.09 -14.25 2.34
CA MET A 1 11.59 -13.00 2.95
C MET A 1 12.26 -12.18 1.87
N ALA A 2 11.89 -10.90 1.75
CA ALA A 2 12.23 -10.07 0.60
C ALA A 2 13.53 -9.29 0.80
N VAL A 3 14.59 -9.69 0.10
CA VAL A 3 15.92 -9.04 0.12
C VAL A 3 15.88 -7.65 -0.52
N ILE A 4 16.47 -6.64 0.11
CA ILE A 4 16.70 -5.30 -0.46
C ILE A 4 18.02 -5.32 -1.20
N HIS A 5 17.94 -5.20 -2.53
CA HIS A 5 19.13 -4.94 -3.32
C HIS A 5 19.44 -3.45 -3.30
N HIS A 6 20.61 -3.08 -2.79
CA HIS A 6 21.16 -1.74 -2.94
C HIS A 6 21.71 -1.57 -4.37
N THR A 7 20.80 -1.32 -5.31
CA THR A 7 21.10 -1.13 -6.73
C THR A 7 20.25 -0.02 -7.33
N THR A 8 20.46 0.27 -8.62
CA THR A 8 19.70 1.27 -9.36
C THR A 8 18.36 0.70 -9.85
N MET A 9 17.37 1.58 -9.94
CA MET A 9 16.10 1.36 -10.61
C MET A 9 15.88 2.50 -11.60
N GLN A 10 15.60 2.20 -12.87
CA GLN A 10 15.39 3.20 -13.92
C GLN A 10 14.16 2.86 -14.78
N PRO A 11 13.12 3.72 -14.79
CA PRO A 11 12.92 4.89 -13.93
C PRO A 11 12.84 4.50 -12.44
N THR A 12 13.09 5.46 -11.55
CA THR A 12 12.90 5.27 -10.11
C THR A 12 11.41 5.17 -9.78
N LYS A 13 11.10 4.59 -8.61
CA LYS A 13 9.71 4.51 -8.11
C LYS A 13 9.05 5.89 -8.04
N LEU A 14 9.77 6.91 -7.56
CA LEU A 14 9.23 8.27 -7.43
C LEU A 14 8.96 8.93 -8.79
N GLU A 15 9.80 8.69 -9.80
CA GLU A 15 9.55 9.18 -11.16
C GLU A 15 8.31 8.51 -11.78
N LEU A 16 8.14 7.21 -11.58
CA LEU A 16 6.93 6.50 -12.03
C LEU A 16 5.68 7.04 -11.31
N LEU A 17 5.76 7.29 -9.99
CA LEU A 17 4.67 7.87 -9.22
C LEU A 17 4.35 9.30 -9.64
N ALA A 18 5.36 10.12 -9.98
CA ALA A 18 5.14 11.48 -10.46
C ALA A 18 4.29 11.52 -11.73
N ALA A 19 4.48 10.55 -12.64
CA ALA A 19 3.66 10.41 -13.83
C ALA A 19 2.28 9.77 -13.55
N TRP A 20 2.22 8.78 -12.65
CA TRP A 20 1.01 7.99 -12.41
C TRP A 20 0.00 8.67 -11.49
N LEU A 21 0.43 9.36 -10.43
CA LEU A 21 -0.45 9.96 -9.42
C LEU A 21 -1.54 10.88 -10.01
N PRO A 22 -1.23 11.82 -10.94
CA PRO A 22 -2.24 12.69 -11.56
C PRO A 22 -3.36 11.97 -12.31
N THR A 23 -3.15 10.71 -12.68
CA THR A 23 -4.14 9.92 -13.40
C THR A 23 -5.21 9.31 -12.48
N ARG A 24 -5.03 9.41 -11.16
CA ARG A 24 -5.90 8.77 -10.17
C ARG A 24 -6.97 9.74 -9.67
N ALA A 25 -8.21 9.26 -9.53
CA ALA A 25 -9.34 10.08 -9.10
C ALA A 25 -9.20 10.61 -7.66
N TRP A 26 -8.44 9.90 -6.81
CA TRP A 26 -8.17 10.28 -5.42
C TRP A 26 -6.95 11.19 -5.23
N TYR A 27 -6.23 11.50 -6.30
CA TYR A 27 -5.04 12.34 -6.21
C TYR A 27 -5.44 13.78 -5.88
N ALA A 28 -5.18 14.17 -4.64
CA ALA A 28 -5.42 15.51 -4.12
C ALA A 28 -4.17 16.42 -4.19
N GLY A 29 -3.43 16.40 -5.30
CA GLY A 29 -2.31 17.33 -5.51
C GLY A 29 -2.75 18.71 -5.96
N GLY A 30 -1.88 19.71 -5.76
CA GLY A 30 -2.11 21.08 -6.22
C GLY A 30 -1.96 21.24 -7.74
N ALA A 31 -2.14 22.46 -8.25
CA ALA A 31 -2.04 22.78 -9.68
C ALA A 31 -0.62 22.67 -10.29
N GLY A 32 0.39 22.35 -9.47
CA GLY A 32 1.77 22.18 -9.90
C GLY A 32 2.08 20.77 -10.40
N GLU A 33 3.25 20.62 -11.03
CA GLU A 33 3.79 19.30 -11.37
C GLU A 33 4.02 18.47 -10.08
N PRO A 34 3.58 17.19 -10.03
CA PRO A 34 3.80 16.33 -8.88
C PRO A 34 5.29 16.16 -8.59
N ARG A 35 5.68 16.30 -7.32
CA ARG A 35 7.04 16.05 -6.84
C ARG A 35 6.98 15.14 -5.62
N PRO A 36 6.55 13.86 -5.80
CA PRO A 36 6.40 12.95 -4.68
C PRO A 36 7.75 12.70 -4.00
N ALA A 37 7.78 12.91 -2.70
CA ALA A 37 8.91 12.55 -1.85
C ALA A 37 8.51 11.38 -0.95
N LYS A 38 9.40 10.38 -0.82
CA LYS A 38 9.18 9.25 0.09
C LYS A 38 9.12 9.77 1.53
N ALA A 39 7.99 9.51 2.19
CA ALA A 39 7.69 9.99 3.53
C ALA A 39 7.69 8.88 4.59
N GLY A 40 7.55 7.63 4.18
CA GLY A 40 7.53 6.48 5.09
C GLY A 40 6.87 5.29 4.43
N GLY A 41 6.41 4.37 5.26
CA GLY A 41 5.83 3.12 4.78
C GLY A 41 6.47 1.89 5.42
N PHE A 42 6.01 0.73 4.98
CA PHE A 42 6.50 -0.57 5.41
C PHE A 42 6.44 -1.56 4.25
N ARG A 43 7.08 -2.71 4.41
CA ARG A 43 7.04 -3.81 3.44
C ARG A 43 6.30 -5.00 4.05
N LEU A 44 5.84 -5.88 3.17
CA LEU A 44 5.40 -7.22 3.55
C LEU A 44 6.19 -8.24 2.75
N ASP A 45 6.34 -9.43 3.32
CA ASP A 45 6.95 -10.55 2.63
C ASP A 45 5.90 -11.32 1.84
N ASP A 46 6.21 -11.64 0.58
CA ASP A 46 5.52 -12.70 -0.14
C ASP A 46 6.03 -14.06 0.37
N PRO A 47 5.15 -14.96 0.85
CA PRO A 47 5.52 -16.32 1.24
C PRO A 47 6.17 -17.13 0.11
N ALA A 48 5.82 -16.87 -1.15
CA ALA A 48 6.44 -17.52 -2.30
C ALA A 48 7.77 -16.88 -2.71
N GLY A 49 8.05 -15.64 -2.27
CA GLY A 49 9.26 -14.90 -2.59
C GLY A 49 9.32 -14.32 -4.01
N GLU A 50 8.20 -14.29 -4.74
CA GLU A 50 8.13 -13.89 -6.15
C GLU A 50 7.74 -12.42 -6.33
N VAL A 51 6.97 -11.87 -5.38
CA VAL A 51 6.41 -10.51 -5.43
C VAL A 51 7.00 -9.65 -4.32
N GLY A 52 7.64 -8.54 -4.69
CA GLY A 52 7.98 -7.51 -3.71
C GLY A 52 6.74 -6.71 -3.32
N ILE A 53 6.48 -6.50 -2.04
CA ILE A 53 5.29 -5.77 -1.54
C ILE A 53 5.74 -4.58 -0.69
N GLU A 54 5.26 -3.38 -1.02
CA GLU A 54 5.56 -2.14 -0.28
C GLU A 54 4.31 -1.29 -0.12
N PHE A 55 4.08 -0.77 1.08
CA PHE A 55 3.09 0.26 1.38
C PHE A 55 3.83 1.58 1.54
N MET A 56 3.95 2.37 0.48
CA MET A 56 4.71 3.62 0.52
C MET A 56 3.80 4.78 0.89
N ALA A 57 4.19 5.56 1.89
CA ALA A 57 3.67 6.91 2.08
C ALA A 57 4.54 7.88 1.28
N VAL A 58 3.91 8.68 0.44
CA VAL A 58 4.56 9.79 -0.29
C VAL A 58 3.93 11.11 0.12
N THR A 59 4.73 12.15 0.27
CA THR A 59 4.22 13.52 0.39
C THR A 59 4.40 14.23 -0.93
N ASP A 60 3.39 14.97 -1.35
CA ASP A 60 3.44 15.83 -2.53
C ASP A 60 3.11 17.28 -2.18
N GLY A 61 3.86 18.22 -2.77
CA GLY A 61 3.84 19.64 -2.44
C GLY A 61 4.83 20.04 -1.32
N THR A 62 4.77 21.32 -0.93
CA THR A 62 5.66 21.94 0.05
C THR A 62 4.89 22.61 1.17
N GLY A 63 5.46 22.64 2.38
CA GLY A 63 4.89 23.38 3.50
C GLY A 63 3.67 22.67 4.13
N PRO A 64 2.80 23.42 4.84
CA PRO A 64 1.72 22.85 5.64
C PRO A 64 0.59 22.23 4.81
N ASP A 65 0.45 22.62 3.53
CA ASP A 65 -0.59 22.15 2.62
C ASP A 65 -0.19 20.88 1.85
N ALA A 66 1.01 20.33 2.11
CA ALA A 66 1.47 19.12 1.46
C ALA A 66 0.58 17.93 1.83
N VAL A 67 0.13 17.22 0.81
CA VAL A 67 -0.75 16.07 0.98
C VAL A 67 0.09 14.80 1.05
N ALA A 68 -0.25 13.92 1.98
CA ALA A 68 0.36 12.61 2.07
C ALA A 68 -0.56 11.57 1.41
N HIS A 69 -0.01 10.80 0.47
CA HIS A 69 -0.72 9.71 -0.20
C HIS A 69 -0.15 8.35 0.20
N LEU A 70 -1.04 7.36 0.34
CA LEU A 70 -0.66 5.96 0.48
C LEU A 70 -0.69 5.28 -0.89
N VAL A 71 0.43 4.68 -1.26
CA VAL A 71 0.58 3.91 -2.51
C VAL A 71 1.10 2.51 -2.18
N PRO A 72 0.20 1.53 -2.00
CA PRO A 72 0.58 0.12 -1.98
C PRO A 72 1.05 -0.28 -3.38
N MET A 73 2.21 -0.93 -3.46
CA MET A 73 2.83 -1.33 -4.71
C MET A 73 3.27 -2.78 -4.65
N THR A 74 3.16 -3.46 -5.79
CA THR A 74 3.81 -4.74 -6.03
C THR A 74 4.86 -4.64 -7.11
N TYR A 75 5.94 -5.41 -6.95
CA TYR A 75 7.04 -5.51 -7.90
C TYR A 75 7.12 -6.95 -8.40
N ARG A 76 6.79 -7.17 -9.68
CA ARG A 76 6.76 -8.50 -10.30
C ARG A 76 7.88 -8.65 -11.33
N GLY A 77 8.38 -9.88 -11.47
CA GLY A 77 9.36 -10.25 -12.51
C GLY A 77 8.76 -10.53 -13.89
N ALA A 78 7.43 -10.47 -14.02
CA ALA A 78 6.69 -10.61 -15.27
C ALA A 78 5.38 -9.81 -15.19
N PRO A 79 4.72 -9.48 -16.32
CA PRO A 79 3.40 -8.86 -16.33
C PRO A 79 2.37 -9.69 -15.56
N LEU A 80 1.47 -9.01 -14.85
CA LEU A 80 0.28 -9.60 -14.23
C LEU A 80 -0.90 -9.50 -15.19
N GLU A 81 -1.38 -10.65 -15.66
CA GLU A 81 -2.53 -10.76 -16.57
C GLU A 81 -3.80 -10.21 -15.90
N GLY A 82 -4.55 -9.36 -16.63
CA GLY A 82 -5.81 -8.78 -16.16
C GLY A 82 -5.66 -7.60 -15.19
N ALA A 83 -4.43 -7.14 -14.95
CA ALA A 83 -4.12 -5.98 -14.11
C ALA A 83 -3.47 -4.83 -14.91
N GLU A 84 -3.61 -4.80 -16.23
CA GLU A 84 -2.99 -3.82 -17.11
C GLU A 84 -3.42 -2.38 -16.77
N HIS A 85 -4.68 -2.19 -16.35
CA HIS A 85 -5.21 -0.89 -15.90
C HIS A 85 -4.59 -0.39 -14.59
N ALA A 86 -3.97 -1.30 -13.82
CA ALA A 86 -3.32 -1.01 -12.55
C ALA A 86 -1.80 -0.88 -12.68
N LEU A 87 -1.24 -1.03 -13.88
CA LEU A 87 0.20 -0.86 -14.11
C LEU A 87 0.59 0.60 -13.86
N ILE A 88 1.48 0.82 -12.89
CA ILE A 88 2.12 2.11 -12.63
C ILE A 88 3.22 2.34 -13.69
N GLY A 89 4.00 1.31 -13.97
CA GLY A 89 5.01 1.32 -15.03
C GLY A 89 6.01 0.18 -14.91
N THR A 90 7.03 0.20 -15.76
CA THR A 90 8.15 -0.74 -15.72
C THR A 90 9.43 -0.04 -15.31
N SER A 91 10.31 -0.74 -14.60
CA SER A 91 11.63 -0.24 -14.19
C SER A 91 12.69 -1.31 -14.38
N GLU A 92 13.85 -0.93 -14.91
CA GLU A 92 15.03 -1.78 -14.96
C GLU A 92 15.75 -1.78 -13.62
N HIS A 93 15.78 -2.94 -12.96
CA HIS A 93 16.45 -3.13 -11.68
C HIS A 93 17.81 -3.78 -11.89
N GLY A 94 18.90 -3.15 -11.42
CA GLY A 94 20.27 -3.56 -11.74
C GLY A 94 20.69 -4.99 -11.36
N VAL A 95 19.93 -5.66 -10.49
CA VAL A 95 20.15 -7.07 -10.10
C VAL A 95 19.06 -8.01 -10.61
N LEU A 96 17.83 -7.51 -10.75
CA LEU A 96 16.65 -8.35 -10.97
C LEU A 96 16.12 -8.24 -12.41
N GLY A 97 16.72 -7.38 -13.24
CA GLY A 97 16.22 -7.06 -14.58
C GLY A 97 14.93 -6.26 -14.54
N THR A 98 14.14 -6.33 -15.60
CA THR A 98 12.87 -5.61 -15.71
C THR A 98 11.91 -5.99 -14.59
N ARG A 99 11.27 -4.97 -14.00
CA ARG A 99 10.26 -5.09 -12.96
C ARG A 99 8.99 -4.38 -13.40
N TRP A 100 7.86 -5.07 -13.30
CA TRP A 100 6.53 -4.51 -13.50
C TRP A 100 5.99 -4.04 -12.16
N ILE A 101 5.67 -2.76 -12.07
CA ILE A 101 5.22 -2.12 -10.84
C ILE A 101 3.72 -1.81 -10.97
N TYR A 102 2.92 -2.36 -10.07
CA TYR A 102 1.47 -2.21 -10.09
C TYR A 102 0.98 -1.46 -8.85
N ASP A 103 -0.18 -0.81 -8.98
CA ASP A 103 -0.98 -0.42 -7.84
C ASP A 103 -1.48 -1.69 -7.16
N GLY A 104 -0.86 -2.00 -6.01
CA GLY A 104 -1.02 -3.30 -5.38
C GLY A 104 -2.41 -3.53 -4.78
N ALA A 105 -3.29 -2.52 -4.76
CA ALA A 105 -4.72 -2.73 -4.47
C ALA A 105 -5.38 -3.72 -5.44
N HIS A 106 -4.85 -3.86 -6.66
CA HIS A 106 -5.31 -4.80 -7.69
C HIS A 106 -4.51 -6.10 -7.74
N ASP A 107 -3.55 -6.28 -6.84
CA ASP A 107 -2.68 -7.45 -6.83
C ASP A 107 -3.14 -8.46 -5.75
N PRO A 108 -3.56 -9.68 -6.13
CA PRO A 108 -4.02 -10.68 -5.17
C PRO A 108 -2.99 -11.02 -4.08
N VAL A 109 -1.69 -10.95 -4.38
CA VAL A 109 -0.63 -11.27 -3.41
C VAL A 109 -0.53 -10.18 -2.34
N LEU A 110 -0.58 -8.90 -2.74
CA LEU A 110 -0.61 -7.81 -1.75
C LEU A 110 -1.87 -7.88 -0.89
N VAL A 111 -3.03 -8.10 -1.50
CA VAL A 111 -4.32 -8.16 -0.78
C VAL A 111 -4.33 -9.31 0.23
N ALA A 112 -3.84 -10.49 -0.15
CA ALA A 112 -3.70 -11.63 0.76
C ALA A 112 -2.73 -11.33 1.91
N GLN A 113 -1.59 -10.68 1.65
CA GLN A 113 -0.62 -10.33 2.69
C GLN A 113 -1.10 -9.20 3.60
N LEU A 114 -1.84 -8.22 3.08
CA LEU A 114 -2.48 -7.17 3.89
C LEU A 114 -3.50 -7.79 4.85
N TYR A 115 -4.32 -8.73 4.36
CA TYR A 115 -5.23 -9.48 5.21
C TYR A 115 -4.48 -10.31 6.25
N ALA A 116 -3.38 -10.97 5.88
CA ALA A 116 -2.55 -11.72 6.82
C ALA A 116 -1.92 -10.81 7.90
N LEU A 117 -1.47 -9.60 7.55
CA LEU A 117 -0.99 -8.59 8.50
C LEU A 117 -2.09 -8.20 9.50
N LEU A 118 -3.28 -7.87 8.99
CA LEU A 118 -4.46 -7.55 9.80
C LEU A 118 -4.83 -8.70 10.76
N ALA A 119 -4.73 -9.94 10.28
CA ALA A 119 -4.99 -11.16 11.05
C ALA A 119 -3.83 -11.57 11.99
N GLY A 120 -2.73 -10.81 12.06
CA GLY A 120 -1.56 -11.12 12.90
C GLY A 120 -0.72 -12.32 12.42
N ARG A 121 -0.85 -12.71 11.15
CA ARG A 121 -0.14 -13.85 10.53
C ARG A 121 1.03 -13.43 9.63
N ALA A 122 1.14 -12.15 9.31
CA ALA A 122 2.30 -11.55 8.66
C ALA A 122 2.82 -10.38 9.51
N GLY A 123 4.13 -10.15 9.46
CA GLY A 123 4.79 -9.01 10.12
C GLY A 123 5.06 -7.88 9.12
N ALA A 124 4.87 -6.64 9.56
CA ALA A 124 5.36 -5.49 8.82
C ALA A 124 6.90 -5.47 8.89
N GLN A 125 7.55 -5.30 7.74
CA GLN A 125 9.00 -5.23 7.62
C GLN A 125 9.47 -3.80 7.37
N HIS A 126 10.67 -3.49 7.85
CA HIS A 126 11.30 -2.20 7.65
C HIS A 126 11.60 -1.98 6.16
N GLN A 127 11.38 -0.74 5.70
CA GLN A 127 11.49 -0.40 4.27
C GLN A 127 12.93 -0.27 3.74
N SER A 128 13.92 -0.25 4.63
CA SER A 128 15.34 -0.01 4.30
C SER A 128 16.31 -1.00 4.94
N LEU A 129 15.81 -1.94 5.75
CA LEU A 129 16.64 -2.94 6.43
C LEU A 129 16.07 -4.31 6.13
N ASP A 130 16.96 -5.23 5.75
CA ASP A 130 16.59 -6.63 5.55
C ASP A 130 16.23 -7.30 6.87
N ASP A 131 15.29 -8.23 6.80
CA ASP A 131 14.96 -9.18 7.87
C ASP A 131 14.65 -8.51 9.22
N THR A 132 14.18 -7.27 9.15
CA THR A 132 13.94 -6.40 10.29
C THR A 132 12.47 -6.04 10.33
N THR A 133 11.79 -6.45 11.40
CA THR A 133 10.39 -6.06 11.62
C THR A 133 10.30 -4.56 11.89
N ASP A 134 9.20 -3.94 11.46
CA ASP A 134 8.87 -2.56 11.78
C ASP A 134 7.87 -2.52 12.96
N PRO A 135 8.33 -2.32 14.20
CA PRO A 135 7.46 -2.30 15.37
C PRO A 135 6.58 -1.05 15.43
N THR A 136 6.79 -0.07 14.54
CA THR A 136 5.97 1.14 14.49
C THR A 136 4.65 0.92 13.76
N VAL A 137 4.52 -0.17 13.00
CA VAL A 137 3.26 -0.55 12.34
C VAL A 137 2.40 -1.36 13.30
N SER A 138 1.15 -0.96 13.47
CA SER A 138 0.17 -1.70 14.28
C SER A 138 -0.98 -2.15 13.40
N ALA A 139 -1.33 -3.43 13.49
CA ALA A 139 -2.42 -4.03 12.73
C ALA A 139 -3.26 -4.95 13.63
N SER A 140 -4.57 -4.95 13.44
CA SER A 140 -5.48 -5.88 14.10
C SER A 140 -6.77 -6.09 13.31
N LEU A 141 -7.37 -7.27 13.48
CA LEU A 141 -8.66 -7.64 12.90
C LEU A 141 -9.41 -8.56 13.88
N ALA A 142 -10.63 -8.18 14.23
CA ALA A 142 -11.49 -9.01 15.08
C ALA A 142 -11.97 -10.26 14.31
N ALA A 143 -11.93 -11.43 14.94
CA ALA A 143 -12.47 -12.69 14.41
C ALA A 143 -12.01 -13.03 12.97
N ALA A 144 -10.71 -12.91 12.68
CA ALA A 144 -10.16 -13.17 11.34
C ALA A 144 -10.33 -14.65 10.92
N GLY A 145 -10.77 -14.88 9.67
CA GLY A 145 -10.66 -16.18 9.00
C GLY A 145 -9.22 -16.53 8.58
N THR A 146 -9.03 -17.71 7.98
CA THR A 146 -7.71 -18.26 7.63
C THR A 146 -7.08 -17.66 6.36
N GLY A 147 -7.86 -16.94 5.56
CA GLY A 147 -7.42 -16.33 4.31
C GLY A 147 -8.50 -15.43 3.74
N ALA A 148 -8.12 -14.62 2.76
CA ALA A 148 -9.05 -13.79 2.01
C ALA A 148 -8.62 -13.70 0.55
N GLU A 149 -9.60 -13.78 -0.34
CA GLU A 149 -9.42 -13.69 -1.79
C GLU A 149 -9.90 -12.31 -2.29
N LEU A 150 -9.14 -11.68 -3.18
CA LEU A 150 -9.55 -10.45 -3.86
C LEU A 150 -10.79 -10.69 -4.73
N VAL A 151 -11.86 -9.92 -4.52
CA VAL A 151 -13.11 -10.02 -5.30
C VAL A 151 -13.26 -8.86 -6.26
N ARG A 152 -13.19 -7.62 -5.75
CA ARG A 152 -13.34 -6.41 -6.55
C ARG A 152 -12.61 -5.23 -5.93
N VAL A 153 -12.27 -4.25 -6.77
CA VAL A 153 -11.62 -3.01 -6.35
C VAL A 153 -12.46 -1.82 -6.85
N VAL A 154 -12.74 -0.87 -5.96
CA VAL A 154 -13.48 0.35 -6.28
C VAL A 154 -12.67 1.55 -5.80
N GLU A 155 -12.33 2.46 -6.71
CA GLU A 155 -11.70 3.73 -6.35
C GLU A 155 -12.74 4.74 -5.86
N GLY A 156 -12.47 5.35 -4.71
CA GLY A 156 -13.21 6.48 -4.17
C GLY A 156 -12.39 7.79 -4.26
N PRO A 157 -12.92 8.91 -3.74
CA PRO A 157 -12.27 10.22 -3.83
C PRO A 157 -11.05 10.40 -2.91
N ASP A 158 -10.93 9.61 -1.85
CA ASP A 158 -9.79 9.67 -0.91
C ASP A 158 -9.32 8.28 -0.43
N HIS A 159 -9.83 7.23 -1.06
CA HIS A 159 -9.60 5.84 -0.68
C HIS A 159 -9.78 4.89 -1.86
N THR A 160 -9.35 3.65 -1.68
CA THR A 160 -9.70 2.52 -2.54
C THR A 160 -10.30 1.42 -1.68
N ASP A 161 -11.50 0.97 -2.04
CA ASP A 161 -12.17 -0.16 -1.40
C ASP A 161 -11.82 -1.44 -2.12
N VAL A 162 -11.16 -2.35 -1.40
CA VAL A 162 -10.83 -3.69 -1.87
C VAL A 162 -11.77 -4.67 -1.19
N GLU A 163 -12.74 -5.18 -1.92
CA GLU A 163 -13.60 -6.24 -1.41
C GLU A 163 -12.85 -7.57 -1.45
N VAL A 164 -12.86 -8.26 -0.32
CA VAL A 164 -12.29 -9.59 -0.17
C VAL A 164 -13.32 -10.58 0.35
N ARG A 165 -13.19 -11.84 -0.09
CA ARG A 165 -13.98 -12.95 0.42
C ARG A 165 -13.12 -13.73 1.40
N GLU A 166 -13.49 -13.69 2.68
CA GLU A 166 -12.83 -14.51 3.68
C GLU A 166 -13.22 -15.98 3.56
N THR A 167 -12.25 -16.87 3.76
CA THR A 167 -12.49 -18.31 3.75
C THR A 167 -13.51 -18.70 4.82
N GLY A 168 -14.67 -19.21 4.39
CA GLY A 168 -15.73 -19.66 5.28
C GLY A 168 -16.62 -18.55 5.85
N ALA A 169 -16.53 -17.32 5.35
CA ALA A 169 -17.44 -16.23 5.70
C ALA A 169 -18.58 -16.09 4.67
N ASP A 170 -19.78 -15.83 5.17
CA ASP A 170 -20.97 -15.62 4.31
C ASP A 170 -21.02 -14.21 3.72
N ALA A 171 -20.45 -13.23 4.41
CA ALA A 171 -20.43 -11.83 3.99
C ALA A 171 -19.00 -11.40 3.58
N PRO A 172 -18.86 -10.56 2.54
CA PRO A 172 -17.56 -10.02 2.16
C PRO A 172 -17.04 -9.03 3.21
N LEU A 173 -15.72 -8.87 3.24
CA LEU A 173 -15.02 -7.85 4.00
C LEU A 173 -14.47 -6.79 3.03
N THR A 174 -14.60 -5.51 3.38
CA THR A 174 -13.96 -4.44 2.61
C THR A 174 -12.69 -3.97 3.31
N LEU A 175 -11.55 -4.08 2.65
CA LEU A 175 -10.30 -3.47 3.04
C LEU A 175 -10.19 -2.10 2.37
N ARG A 176 -10.52 -1.05 3.11
CA ARG A 176 -10.43 0.33 2.64
C ARG A 176 -9.01 0.87 2.84
N LEU A 177 -8.28 1.05 1.75
CA LEU A 177 -6.99 1.72 1.70
C LEU A 177 -7.19 3.23 1.72
N ARG A 178 -6.64 3.93 2.72
CA ARG A 178 -6.68 5.40 2.82
C ARG A 178 -5.65 6.01 1.88
N ARG A 179 -6.08 6.32 0.65
CA ARG A 179 -5.22 6.90 -0.38
C ARG A 179 -4.74 8.30 -0.02
N VAL A 180 -5.57 9.09 0.66
CA VAL A 180 -5.17 10.36 1.28
C VAL A 180 -5.02 10.15 2.79
N LEU A 181 -3.78 10.27 3.29
CA LEU A 181 -3.45 10.03 4.69
C LEU A 181 -3.78 11.25 5.53
N ARG A 182 -4.57 11.04 6.60
CA ARG A 182 -4.89 12.06 7.59
C ARG A 182 -4.26 11.70 8.93
N PRO A 183 -3.63 12.67 9.62
CA PRO A 183 -3.08 12.45 10.95
C PRO A 183 -4.19 12.19 11.97
N GLY A 184 -3.87 11.39 12.99
CA GLY A 184 -4.77 11.12 14.11
C GLY A 184 -5.44 9.76 14.04
N ALA A 185 -6.22 9.47 15.09
CA ALA A 185 -7.02 8.26 15.15
C ALA A 185 -8.21 8.37 14.20
N ASP A 186 -8.57 7.24 13.59
CA ASP A 186 -9.87 7.06 12.94
C ASP A 186 -10.74 6.28 13.93
N ASP A 187 -11.69 6.95 14.57
CA ASP A 187 -12.56 6.33 15.57
C ASP A 187 -13.81 5.67 14.95
N ALA A 188 -13.99 5.78 13.62
CA ALA A 188 -15.16 5.23 12.94
C ALA A 188 -15.24 3.70 13.09
N PRO A 189 -16.38 3.11 13.47
CA PRO A 189 -16.50 1.67 13.72
C PRO A 189 -15.90 0.82 12.59
N ALA A 190 -15.02 -0.12 12.96
CA ALA A 190 -14.33 -1.00 12.04
C ALA A 190 -14.04 -2.35 12.70
N ARG A 191 -13.93 -3.40 11.90
CA ARG A 191 -13.52 -4.73 12.37
C ARG A 191 -12.01 -4.83 12.59
N GLY A 192 -11.24 -4.00 11.91
CA GLY A 192 -9.78 -3.98 12.00
C GLY A 192 -9.16 -2.75 11.37
N ARG A 193 -7.89 -2.47 11.69
CA ARG A 193 -7.13 -1.35 11.12
C ARG A 193 -5.65 -1.68 10.99
N VAL A 194 -4.99 -1.02 10.05
CA VAL A 194 -3.53 -0.87 10.00
C VAL A 194 -3.20 0.61 10.22
N THR A 195 -2.30 0.90 11.16
CA THR A 195 -1.80 2.25 11.44
C THR A 195 -0.28 2.28 11.35
N ALA A 196 0.25 3.35 10.76
CA ALA A 196 1.68 3.57 10.57
C ALA A 196 2.01 5.06 10.60
N GLY A 197 3.31 5.37 10.73
CA GLY A 197 3.82 6.73 10.72
C GLY A 197 4.35 7.16 9.35
N TRP A 198 4.34 8.47 9.09
CA TRP A 198 5.04 9.08 7.95
C TRP A 198 5.61 10.43 8.34
N ARG A 199 6.69 10.83 7.68
CA ARG A 199 7.35 12.12 7.84
C ARG A 199 6.63 13.18 7.01
N ARG A 200 6.45 14.36 7.57
CA ARG A 200 5.93 15.55 6.90
C ARG A 200 7.06 16.42 6.36
N PRO A 201 6.79 17.34 5.42
CA PRO A 201 7.81 18.25 4.89
C PRO A 201 8.48 19.14 5.93
N ASP A 202 7.80 19.45 7.04
CA ASP A 202 8.36 20.19 8.18
C ASP A 202 9.32 19.36 9.06
N GLY A 203 9.53 18.08 8.70
CA GLY A 203 10.38 17.15 9.42
C GLY A 203 9.70 16.40 10.56
N THR A 204 8.47 16.76 10.94
CA THR A 204 7.70 16.09 11.99
C THR A 204 7.15 14.74 11.52
N THR A 205 6.84 13.85 12.46
CA THR A 205 6.21 12.56 12.17
C THR A 205 4.72 12.63 12.48
N ALA A 206 3.89 12.31 11.50
CA ALA A 206 2.48 12.04 11.68
C ALA A 206 2.23 10.54 11.80
N ARG A 207 1.10 10.18 12.42
CA ARG A 207 0.60 8.81 12.50
C ARG A 207 -0.88 8.82 12.17
N GLY A 208 -1.35 7.77 11.51
CA GLY A 208 -2.74 7.64 11.13
C GLY A 208 -3.06 6.27 10.54
N THR A 209 -4.30 6.12 10.09
CA THR A 209 -4.83 4.88 9.54
C THR A 209 -4.46 4.73 8.06
N PHE A 210 -3.80 3.63 7.72
CA PHE A 210 -3.46 3.27 6.34
C PHE A 210 -4.57 2.41 5.73
N THR A 211 -5.11 1.47 6.51
CA THR A 211 -6.16 0.55 6.08
C THR A 211 -7.22 0.41 7.16
N VAL A 212 -8.49 0.33 6.75
CA VAL A 212 -9.62 -0.04 7.62
C VAL A 212 -10.28 -1.29 7.06
N ALA A 213 -10.57 -2.28 7.90
CA ALA A 213 -11.38 -3.44 7.56
C ALA A 213 -12.83 -3.20 8.01
N LEU A 214 -13.74 -3.12 7.05
CA LEU A 214 -15.17 -2.86 7.25
C LEU A 214 -15.95 -4.14 6.94
N ALA A 215 -16.84 -4.54 7.85
CA ALA A 215 -17.77 -5.63 7.57
C ALA A 215 -18.73 -5.22 6.45
N GLY A 216 -18.96 -6.11 5.48
CA GLY A 216 -20.03 -5.93 4.50
C GLY A 216 -21.38 -5.84 5.21
N GLN A 217 -22.28 -4.99 4.71
CA GLN A 217 -23.68 -5.10 5.10
C GLN A 217 -24.24 -6.38 4.46
N ALA A 218 -24.83 -7.24 5.29
CA ALA A 218 -25.54 -8.44 4.84
C ALA A 218 -26.81 -8.08 4.06
#